data_AF-A0A536JN91-F1
#
_entry.id   AF-A0A536JN91-F1
#
_cell.length_a   1.000
_cell.length_b   1.000
_cell.length_c   1.000
_cell.angle_alpha   90.00
_cell.angle_beta   90.00
_cell.angle_gamma   90.00
#
_symmetry.space_group_name_H-M   'P 1'
#
loop_
_entity.id
_entity.type
_entity.pdbx_description
1 polymer ?
#
loop_
_entity_poly.entity_id
_entity_poly.type
_entity_poly.pdbx_seq_one_letter_code
_entity_poly.pdbx_strand_id
1 'polypeptide(L)'
;MKSAARTVFTSERRLGAGRIVRSGSQAGYREVAELAGEPHAVRTDLIGSTPAGDLAPDGETIACIVHITDLHVTDAQSPARFEFVNRFARDPRFRELLTMHRPQEMLNTRAISAMVRAINNVGTAPLTTTAVQLVAMTGDSIDNTQHN
;
A
#
# COMPACT_ATOMS: atom_id res chain seq x y z
N MET A 1 9.81 -0.86 -17.73
CA MET A 1 10.28 -2.26 -17.81
C MET A 1 9.37 -3.13 -16.97
N LYS A 2 8.74 -4.15 -17.56
CA LYS A 2 8.01 -5.19 -16.82
C LYS A 2 9.02 -6.05 -16.05
N SER A 3 8.73 -6.38 -14.79
CA SER A 3 9.57 -7.29 -13.99
C SER A 3 9.25 -8.74 -14.38
N ALA A 4 10.22 -9.65 -14.33
CA ALA A 4 10.00 -11.07 -14.61
C ALA A 4 9.07 -11.75 -13.59
N ALA A 5 8.93 -11.17 -12.38
CA ALA A 5 8.03 -11.68 -11.36
C ALA A 5 6.58 -11.22 -11.63
N ARG A 6 5.65 -12.18 -11.73
CA ARG A 6 4.20 -11.94 -11.79
C ARG A 6 3.74 -11.14 -10.56
N THR A 7 2.82 -10.19 -10.76
CA THR A 7 2.15 -9.51 -9.64
C THR A 7 1.23 -10.50 -8.91
N VAL A 8 1.35 -10.55 -7.59
CA VAL A 8 0.48 -11.37 -6.72
C VAL A 8 -0.64 -10.48 -6.20
N PHE A 9 -1.89 -10.88 -6.45
CA PHE A 9 -3.04 -10.12 -5.97
C PHE A 9 -3.40 -10.50 -4.53
N THR A 10 -4.00 -9.56 -3.80
CA THR A 10 -4.52 -9.80 -2.44
C THR A 10 -5.60 -10.87 -2.42
N SER A 11 -6.32 -11.08 -3.52
CA SER A 11 -7.28 -12.18 -3.67
C SER A 11 -6.63 -13.56 -3.68
N GLU A 12 -5.34 -13.64 -4.01
CA GLU A 12 -4.57 -14.90 -3.98
C GLU A 12 -3.86 -15.05 -2.64
N ARG A 13 -3.21 -13.99 -2.18
CA ARG A 13 -2.35 -14.01 -1.00
C ARG A 13 -2.19 -12.60 -0.43
N ARG A 14 -2.20 -12.49 0.89
CA ARG A 14 -1.96 -11.22 1.59
C ARG A 14 -0.82 -11.35 2.59
N LEU A 15 -0.27 -10.22 2.99
CA LEU A 15 0.67 -10.15 4.11
C LEU A 15 -0.09 -9.88 5.40
N GLY A 16 0.35 -10.46 6.50
CA GLY A 16 -0.23 -10.21 7.81
C GLY A 16 0.73 -10.56 8.95
N ALA A 17 0.22 -10.44 10.17
CA ALA A 17 0.98 -10.71 11.38
C ALA A 17 1.22 -12.22 11.54
N GLY A 18 2.48 -12.64 11.44
CA GLY A 18 2.91 -14.02 11.61
C GLY A 18 3.12 -14.42 13.07
N ARG A 19 3.97 -15.43 13.27
CA ARG A 19 4.37 -15.88 14.61
C ARG A 19 5.14 -14.80 15.36
N ILE A 20 5.11 -14.88 16.69
CA ILE A 20 5.97 -14.06 17.53
C ILE A 20 7.40 -14.59 17.41
N VAL A 21 8.32 -13.73 17.00
CA VAL A 21 9.75 -14.05 16.85
C VAL A 21 10.59 -13.58 18.03
N ARG A 22 10.08 -12.62 18.82
CA ARG A 22 10.74 -12.10 20.02
C ARG A 22 9.73 -11.48 20.98
N SER A 23 9.93 -11.65 22.28
CA SER A 23 9.17 -10.91 23.29
C SER A 23 9.69 -9.48 23.42
N GLY A 24 8.79 -8.50 23.30
CA GLY A 24 9.07 -7.10 23.64
C GLY A 24 8.57 -6.75 25.05
N SER A 25 8.86 -5.54 25.52
CA SER A 25 8.45 -5.05 26.84
C SER A 25 6.96 -4.70 26.94
N GLN A 26 6.29 -4.47 25.82
CA GLN A 26 4.85 -4.17 25.75
C GLN A 26 4.04 -5.19 24.94
N ALA A 27 4.63 -5.75 23.88
CA ALA A 27 4.00 -6.76 23.02
C ALA A 27 5.07 -7.65 22.37
N GLY A 28 4.66 -8.80 21.83
CA GLY A 28 5.53 -9.67 21.04
C GLY A 28 5.82 -9.08 19.65
N TYR A 29 7.08 -9.07 19.24
CA TYR A 29 7.48 -8.79 17.87
C TYR A 29 7.06 -9.95 16.97
N ARG A 30 6.30 -9.65 15.93
CA ARG A 30 5.84 -10.65 14.95
C ARG A 30 6.60 -10.48 13.64
N GLU A 31 6.81 -11.59 12.96
CA GLU A 31 7.22 -11.54 11.56
C GLU A 31 6.06 -11.11 10.66
N VAL A 32 6.39 -10.68 9.45
CA VAL A 32 5.42 -10.54 8.37
C VAL A 32 5.30 -11.91 7.70
N ALA A 33 4.10 -12.48 7.71
CA ALA A 33 3.82 -13.77 7.11
C ALA A 33 2.86 -13.63 5.92
N GLU A 34 2.96 -14.56 4.99
CA GLU A 34 1.96 -14.73 3.95
C GLU A 34 0.75 -15.48 4.51
N LEU A 35 -0.44 -14.95 4.26
CA LEU A 35 -1.72 -15.50 4.68
C LEU A 35 -2.62 -15.76 3.45
N ALA A 36 -3.68 -16.53 3.67
CA ALA A 36 -4.72 -16.75 2.66
C ALA A 36 -5.25 -15.42 2.11
N GLY A 37 -5.43 -15.36 0.80
CA GLY A 37 -5.97 -14.19 0.11
C GLY A 37 -7.40 -13.86 0.49
N GLU A 38 -7.84 -12.69 0.04
CA GLU A 38 -9.17 -12.11 0.27
C GLU A 38 -9.97 -12.15 -1.04
N PRO A 39 -10.71 -13.23 -1.34
CA PRO A 39 -11.47 -13.33 -2.58
C PRO A 39 -12.60 -12.29 -2.63
N HIS A 40 -12.95 -11.87 -3.84
CA HIS A 40 -14.12 -11.02 -4.05
C HIS A 40 -15.39 -11.76 -3.61
N ALA A 41 -16.22 -11.10 -2.81
CA ALA A 41 -17.49 -11.62 -2.34
C ALA A 41 -18.63 -10.73 -2.81
N VAL A 42 -19.67 -11.33 -3.39
CA VAL A 42 -20.92 -10.63 -3.70
C VAL A 42 -21.65 -10.39 -2.39
N ARG A 43 -21.86 -9.12 -2.02
CA ARG A 43 -22.50 -8.70 -0.75
C ARG A 43 -24.02 -8.71 -0.85
N THR A 44 -24.60 -9.89 -1.00
CA THR A 44 -26.06 -10.08 -1.10
C THR A 44 -26.80 -9.68 0.17
N ASP A 45 -26.11 -9.70 1.31
CA ASP A 45 -26.61 -9.23 2.61
C ASP A 45 -26.96 -7.74 2.62
N LEU A 46 -26.43 -6.94 1.68
CA LEU A 46 -26.74 -5.51 1.57
C LEU A 46 -28.00 -5.21 0.73
N ILE A 47 -28.57 -6.22 0.05
CA ILE A 47 -29.56 -6.02 -1.03
C ILE A 47 -31.02 -6.18 -0.54
N GLY A 48 -31.22 -6.57 0.74
CA GLY A 48 -32.55 -6.80 1.29
C GLY A 48 -33.29 -7.95 0.57
N SER A 49 -34.62 -7.89 0.50
CA SER A 49 -35.48 -8.97 -0.04
C SER A 49 -35.64 -8.97 -1.57
N THR A 50 -34.85 -8.19 -2.30
CA THR A 50 -35.00 -8.00 -3.75
C THR A 50 -34.58 -9.28 -4.51
N PRO A 51 -35.30 -9.71 -5.57
CA PRO A 51 -35.01 -10.97 -6.26
C PRO A 51 -33.57 -11.03 -6.80
N ALA A 52 -32.93 -12.18 -6.60
CA ALA A 52 -31.52 -12.51 -6.88
C ALA A 52 -31.10 -12.49 -8.37
N GLY A 53 -31.87 -11.86 -9.26
CA GLY A 53 -31.68 -11.93 -10.72
C GLY A 53 -30.44 -11.19 -11.23
N ASP A 54 -30.09 -10.05 -10.63
CA ASP A 54 -28.99 -9.17 -11.08
C ASP A 54 -27.67 -9.38 -10.32
N LEU A 55 -27.50 -10.52 -9.63
CA LEU A 55 -26.29 -10.80 -8.84
C LEU A 55 -25.14 -11.39 -9.65
N ALA A 56 -25.39 -11.77 -10.91
CA ALA A 56 -24.36 -12.28 -11.79
C ALA A 56 -23.42 -11.12 -12.20
N PRO A 57 -22.09 -11.29 -12.12
CA PRO A 57 -21.12 -10.28 -12.53
C PRO A 57 -21.02 -10.20 -14.07
N ASP A 58 -22.16 -10.08 -14.75
CA ASP A 58 -22.30 -10.17 -16.20
C ASP A 58 -22.35 -8.76 -16.85
N GLY A 59 -22.01 -7.73 -16.07
CA GLY A 59 -22.01 -6.33 -16.51
C GLY A 59 -20.77 -5.96 -17.34
N GLU A 60 -20.94 -5.01 -18.26
CA GLU A 60 -19.84 -4.42 -19.01
C GLU A 60 -18.95 -3.55 -18.10
N THR A 61 -17.63 -3.64 -18.28
CA THR A 61 -16.70 -2.77 -17.54
C THR A 61 -16.72 -1.36 -18.10
N ILE A 62 -17.15 -0.39 -17.29
CA ILE A 62 -17.15 1.02 -17.66
C ILE A 62 -15.74 1.62 -17.62
N ALA A 63 -14.95 1.28 -16.58
CA ALA A 63 -13.59 1.76 -16.43
C ALA A 63 -12.70 0.82 -15.59
N CYS A 64 -11.41 0.75 -15.93
CA CYS A 64 -10.38 0.11 -15.11
C CYS A 64 -9.31 1.15 -14.71
N ILE A 65 -9.26 1.46 -13.42
CA ILE A 65 -8.40 2.50 -12.85
C ILE A 65 -7.46 1.88 -11.81
N VAL A 66 -6.19 2.22 -11.88
CA VAL A 66 -5.24 1.99 -10.78
C VAL A 66 -5.21 3.23 -9.91
N HIS A 67 -5.53 3.07 -8.63
CA HIS A 67 -5.50 4.15 -7.66
C HIS A 67 -4.26 4.04 -6.78
N ILE A 68 -3.47 5.11 -6.73
CA ILE A 68 -2.31 5.24 -5.84
C ILE A 68 -2.46 6.49 -4.98
N THR A 69 -1.80 6.50 -3.83
CA THR A 69 -1.87 7.61 -2.88
C THR A 69 -0.60 7.63 -2.05
N ASP A 70 -0.29 8.78 -1.44
CA ASP A 70 0.70 8.88 -0.35
C ASP A 70 2.06 8.24 -0.68
N LEU A 71 2.63 8.59 -1.84
CA LEU A 71 3.98 8.13 -2.17
C LEU A 71 5.01 8.79 -1.26
N HIS A 72 4.74 10.02 -0.82
CA HIS A 72 5.63 10.80 0.04
C HIS A 72 7.07 10.78 -0.49
N VAL A 73 7.29 10.99 -1.79
CA VAL A 73 8.64 10.92 -2.39
C VAL A 73 9.59 11.79 -1.57
N THR A 74 10.53 11.14 -0.90
CA THR A 74 11.44 11.79 0.04
C THR A 74 12.67 12.32 -0.67
N ASP A 75 13.05 13.56 -0.38
CA ASP A 75 14.37 14.08 -0.74
C ASP A 75 15.44 13.53 0.23
N ALA A 76 16.22 12.58 -0.26
CA ALA A 76 17.31 11.97 0.48
C ALA A 76 18.47 12.91 0.80
N GLN A 77 18.57 14.06 0.13
CA GLN A 77 19.67 15.01 0.26
C GLN A 77 19.30 16.24 1.09
N SER A 78 18.05 16.37 1.53
CA SER A 78 17.62 17.52 2.32
C SER A 78 18.47 17.67 3.58
N PRO A 79 19.10 18.83 3.83
CA PRO A 79 19.86 19.06 5.05
C PRO A 79 18.96 19.11 6.30
N ALA A 80 17.64 19.26 6.12
CA ALA A 80 16.67 19.39 7.19
C ALA A 80 16.07 18.04 7.66
N ARG A 81 16.65 16.90 7.27
CA ARG A 81 16.04 15.61 7.63
C ARG A 81 16.08 15.32 9.12
N PHE A 82 15.06 14.60 9.57
CA PHE A 82 14.76 14.38 10.99
C PHE A 82 15.20 13.01 11.53
N GLU A 83 15.92 12.16 10.78
CA GLU A 83 16.33 10.82 11.28
C GLU A 83 17.12 10.93 12.58
N PHE A 84 17.97 11.95 12.69
CA PHE A 84 18.80 12.14 13.88
C PHE A 84 17.95 12.42 15.12
N VAL A 85 16.76 13.02 14.96
CA VAL A 85 15.84 13.38 16.05
C VAL A 85 15.33 12.13 16.79
N ASN A 86 15.28 10.98 16.11
CA ASN A 86 14.86 9.72 16.72
C ASN A 86 15.73 9.30 17.92
N ARG A 87 17.00 9.75 18.01
CA ARG A 87 17.84 9.48 19.20
C ARG A 87 17.35 10.22 20.44
N PHE A 88 16.61 11.31 20.25
CA PHE A 88 16.01 12.13 21.30
C PHE A 88 14.55 11.72 21.58
N ALA A 89 14.13 10.51 21.20
CA ALA A 89 12.75 10.07 21.36
C ALA A 89 12.20 10.13 22.80
N ARG A 90 13.09 10.15 23.80
CA ARG A 90 12.73 10.29 25.23
C ARG A 90 12.64 11.74 25.71
N ASP A 91 13.08 12.71 24.91
CA ASP A 91 13.07 14.11 25.25
C ASP A 91 11.74 14.75 24.77
N PRO A 92 10.89 15.24 25.69
CA PRO A 92 9.57 15.77 25.35
C PRO A 92 9.58 16.91 24.33
N ARG A 93 10.69 17.65 24.21
CA ARG A 93 10.83 18.78 23.27
C ARG A 93 10.75 18.34 21.82
N PHE A 94 11.13 17.10 21.53
CA PHE A 94 11.16 16.56 20.18
C PHE A 94 9.94 15.71 19.85
N ARG A 95 8.99 15.56 20.79
CA ARG A 95 7.87 14.61 20.66
C ARG A 95 7.06 14.79 19.37
N GLU A 96 6.83 16.04 18.96
CA GLU A 96 6.07 16.37 17.74
C GLU A 96 6.88 16.12 16.44
N LEU A 97 8.21 16.04 16.52
CA LEU A 97 9.09 15.78 15.38
C LEU A 97 9.31 14.28 15.14
N LEU A 98 9.06 13.43 16.13
CA LEU A 98 9.29 11.98 16.02
C LEU A 98 8.31 11.30 15.08
N THR A 99 7.11 11.85 14.90
CA THR A 99 6.11 11.33 13.97
C THR A 99 6.45 11.63 12.51
N MET A 100 7.40 12.54 12.27
CA MET A 100 7.79 12.98 10.92
C MET A 100 8.80 12.05 10.24
N HIS A 101 9.45 11.15 10.98
CA HIS A 101 10.42 10.21 10.40
C HIS A 101 9.91 8.77 10.44
N ARG A 102 9.97 8.08 9.30
CA ARG A 102 9.55 6.68 9.16
C ARG A 102 10.77 5.77 9.09
N PRO A 103 10.82 4.65 9.85
CA PRO A 103 11.88 3.66 9.65
C PRO A 103 11.98 3.26 8.19
N GLN A 104 13.22 3.25 7.66
CA GLN A 104 13.51 2.89 6.26
C GLN A 104 12.99 3.85 5.19
N GLU A 105 12.61 5.08 5.55
CA GLU A 105 12.23 6.13 4.59
C GLU A 105 13.26 6.36 3.47
N MET A 106 14.54 6.10 3.76
CA MET A 106 15.62 6.09 2.76
C MET A 106 15.44 5.08 1.61
N LEU A 107 14.62 4.05 1.80
CA LEU A 107 14.28 3.07 0.77
C LEU A 107 13.02 3.44 -0.01
N ASN A 108 12.39 4.59 0.27
CA ASN A 108 11.14 5.00 -0.34
C ASN A 108 11.18 4.93 -1.87
N THR A 109 12.18 5.55 -2.51
CA THR A 109 12.32 5.50 -3.97
C THR A 109 12.43 4.07 -4.53
N ARG A 110 13.01 3.13 -3.77
CA ARG A 110 13.05 1.71 -4.14
C ARG A 110 11.68 1.05 -4.02
N ALA A 111 10.93 1.36 -2.97
CA ALA A 111 9.56 0.91 -2.78
C ALA A 111 8.63 1.44 -3.89
N ILE A 112 8.70 2.74 -4.21
CA ILE A 112 7.95 3.35 -5.32
C ILE A 112 8.31 2.69 -6.64
N SER A 113 9.61 2.45 -6.91
CA SER A 113 10.04 1.76 -8.13
C SER A 113 9.47 0.34 -8.22
N ALA A 114 9.44 -0.40 -7.10
CA ALA A 114 8.84 -1.73 -7.04
C ALA A 114 7.32 -1.68 -7.27
N MET A 115 6.62 -0.71 -6.69
CA MET A 115 5.20 -0.47 -6.88
C MET A 115 4.87 -0.18 -8.36
N VAL A 116 5.61 0.73 -9.00
CA VAL A 116 5.45 1.03 -10.43
C VAL A 116 5.67 -0.21 -11.30
N ARG A 117 6.66 -1.05 -10.97
CA ARG A 117 6.86 -2.34 -11.67
C ARG A 117 5.68 -3.30 -11.45
N ALA A 118 5.15 -3.38 -10.24
CA ALA A 118 3.99 -4.21 -9.93
C ALA A 118 2.74 -3.77 -10.70
N ILE A 119 2.47 -2.45 -10.75
CA ILE A 119 1.36 -1.86 -11.53
C ILE A 119 1.52 -2.20 -13.01
N ASN A 120 2.71 -2.01 -13.58
CA ASN A 120 2.99 -2.36 -14.99
C ASN A 120 2.82 -3.84 -15.31
N ASN A 121 2.89 -4.71 -14.28
CA ASN A 121 2.73 -6.16 -14.40
C ASN A 121 1.29 -6.63 -14.19
N VAL A 122 0.36 -5.80 -13.69
CA VAL A 122 -1.07 -6.16 -13.53
C VAL A 122 -1.71 -6.49 -14.88
N GLY A 123 -1.40 -5.70 -15.92
CA GLY A 123 -1.88 -5.92 -17.29
C GLY A 123 -3.38 -5.65 -17.46
N THR A 124 -4.21 -6.46 -16.81
CA THR A 124 -5.68 -6.43 -16.88
C THR A 124 -6.30 -6.57 -15.49
N ALA A 125 -7.51 -6.04 -15.31
CA ALA A 125 -8.29 -6.21 -14.10
C ALA A 125 -8.53 -7.70 -13.79
N PRO A 126 -8.31 -8.18 -12.55
CA PRO A 126 -8.50 -9.59 -12.20
C PRO A 126 -9.93 -10.10 -12.40
N LEU A 127 -10.94 -9.23 -12.21
CA LEU A 127 -12.34 -9.61 -12.29
C LEU A 127 -12.88 -9.55 -13.72
N THR A 128 -12.58 -8.48 -14.44
CA THR A 128 -13.22 -8.19 -15.74
C THR A 128 -12.31 -8.34 -16.94
N THR A 129 -11.03 -8.66 -16.72
CA THR A 129 -9.99 -8.78 -17.75
C THR A 129 -9.78 -7.52 -18.61
N THR A 130 -10.38 -6.40 -18.22
CA THR A 130 -10.24 -5.10 -18.91
C THR A 130 -8.86 -4.53 -18.65
N ALA A 131 -8.19 -4.01 -19.67
CA ALA A 131 -6.89 -3.36 -19.53
C ALA A 131 -6.99 -2.10 -18.66
N VAL A 132 -5.95 -1.79 -17.89
CA VAL A 132 -5.88 -0.55 -17.11
C VAL A 132 -5.91 0.65 -18.08
N GLN A 133 -6.86 1.57 -17.87
CA GLN A 133 -7.07 2.75 -18.72
C GLN A 133 -6.52 4.03 -18.10
N LEU A 134 -6.43 4.09 -16.77
CA LEU A 134 -6.00 5.28 -16.03
C LEU A 134 -5.24 4.90 -14.76
N VAL A 135 -4.25 5.71 -14.39
CA VAL A 135 -3.67 5.73 -13.05
C VAL A 135 -4.04 7.06 -12.38
N ALA A 136 -4.73 7.00 -11.26
CA ALA A 136 -5.12 8.17 -10.47
C ALA A 136 -4.25 8.24 -9.20
N MET A 137 -3.70 9.41 -8.93
CA MET A 137 -2.95 9.70 -7.71
C MET A 137 -3.66 10.79 -6.90
N THR A 138 -4.07 10.47 -5.67
CA THR A 138 -4.96 11.35 -4.89
C THR A 138 -4.41 11.79 -3.55
N GLY A 139 -3.17 11.44 -3.22
CA GLY A 139 -2.55 11.81 -1.95
C GLY A 139 -1.15 12.36 -2.13
N ASP A 140 -0.48 12.54 -1.01
CA ASP A 140 0.79 13.28 -0.93
C ASP A 140 1.86 12.65 -1.83
N SER A 141 2.23 13.40 -2.87
CA SER A 141 3.17 12.93 -3.88
C SER A 141 4.61 13.02 -3.43
N ILE A 142 4.92 14.07 -2.68
CA ILE A 142 6.23 14.38 -2.14
C ILE A 142 6.08 14.54 -0.64
N ASP A 143 7.12 14.17 0.11
CA ASP A 143 7.12 14.25 1.57
C ASP A 143 7.07 15.71 2.04
N ASN A 144 8.00 16.54 1.55
CA ASN A 144 8.07 17.96 1.89
C ASN A 144 8.20 18.81 0.63
N THR A 145 7.33 19.82 0.50
CA THR A 145 7.40 20.80 -0.59
C THR A 145 8.34 21.93 -0.16
N GLN A 146 9.64 21.70 -0.29
CA GLN A 146 10.69 22.63 0.10
C GLN A 146 11.49 23.08 -1.12
N HIS A 147 11.87 24.37 -1.13
CA HIS A 147 12.67 25.01 -2.18
C HIS A 147 14.19 24.94 -1.90
N ASN A 148 14.57 24.21 -0.85
CA ASN A 148 15.89 24.24 -0.23
C ASN A 148 17.04 23.74 -1.11
#